data_AF-A0A1V5K6D3-F1
#
_entry.id   AF-A0A1V5K6D3-F1
#
_cell.length_a   1.000
_cell.length_b   1.000
_cell.length_c   1.000
_cell.angle_alpha   90.00
_cell.angle_beta   90.00
_cell.angle_gamma   90.00
#
_symmetry.space_group_name_H-M   'P 1'
#
loop_
_entity.id
_entity.type
_entity.pdbx_description
1 polymer ?
#
loop_
_entity_poly.entity_id
_entity_poly.type
_entity_poly.pdbx_seq_one_letter_code
_entity_poly.pdbx_strand_id
1 'polypeptide(L)'
;MRTAGTDSNSKRTYKIVTNNPTVAARWPHEAEVVTGGPENVYRAARDLIHCGHMLLTHPLAGSVKPNESPYRSVIVTRDPRPTVDLDSLRLIEAALSALDKLVASSGLRYGRGAAATVQLPPELDADYRMIDSSLMESAVQSLDEF
;
A
#
# COMPACT_ATOMS: atom_id res chain seq x y z
N MET A 1 5.49 -10.76 43.39
CA MET A 1 5.05 -11.39 42.12
C MET A 1 5.79 -10.65 41.00
N ARG A 2 6.83 -11.25 40.41
CA ARG A 2 7.65 -10.66 39.34
C ARG A 2 7.36 -11.39 38.03
N THR A 3 7.05 -10.62 37.00
CA THR A 3 7.46 -10.69 35.57
C THR A 3 6.77 -9.48 34.93
N ALA A 4 7.37 -8.32 34.66
CA ALA A 4 8.49 -8.02 33.77
C ALA A 4 8.35 -8.65 32.38
N GLY A 5 7.97 -7.80 31.40
CA GLY A 5 8.53 -7.82 30.05
C GLY A 5 7.75 -8.58 28.97
N THR A 6 7.11 -7.83 28.09
CA THR A 6 7.20 -8.11 26.65
C THR A 6 7.37 -6.79 25.90
N ASP A 7 8.53 -6.15 26.05
CA ASP A 7 9.05 -5.29 25.00
C ASP A 7 9.47 -6.20 23.84
N SER A 8 8.52 -6.62 23.00
CA SER A 8 8.86 -7.28 21.74
C SER A 8 9.18 -6.21 20.70
N ASN A 9 10.28 -5.50 20.89
CA ASN A 9 10.89 -4.67 19.84
C ASN A 9 11.60 -5.56 18.80
N SER A 10 10.86 -6.53 18.25
CA SER A 10 11.24 -7.18 17.00
C SER A 10 10.84 -6.22 15.90
N LYS A 11 11.81 -5.46 15.39
CA LYS A 11 11.61 -4.56 14.26
C LYS A 11 11.03 -5.37 13.10
N ARG A 12 9.77 -5.11 12.72
CA ARG A 12 9.11 -5.79 11.60
C ARG A 12 9.96 -5.67 10.34
N THR A 13 10.12 -6.76 9.60
CA THR A 13 11.03 -6.89 8.45
C THR A 13 10.47 -6.30 7.14
N TYR A 14 9.40 -5.50 7.25
CA TYR A 14 8.72 -4.88 6.13
C TYR A 14 8.39 -3.41 6.38
N LYS A 15 8.01 -2.72 5.29
CA LYS A 15 7.42 -1.39 5.26
C LYS A 15 6.07 -1.44 4.54
N ILE A 16 5.16 -0.56 4.90
CA ILE A 16 3.85 -0.41 4.26
C ILE A 16 3.84 0.94 3.53
N VAL A 17 3.98 0.94 2.21
CA VAL A 17 3.84 2.15 1.39
C VAL A 17 2.35 2.44 1.27
N THR A 18 1.90 3.59 1.77
CA THR A 18 0.46 3.86 1.89
C THR A 18 0.14 5.34 1.74
N ASN A 19 -1.00 5.65 1.13
CA ASN A 19 -1.63 6.97 1.23
C ASN A 19 -2.87 6.97 2.15
N ASN A 20 -3.15 5.85 2.81
CA ASN A 20 -4.31 5.67 3.66
C ASN A 20 -3.97 6.08 5.10
N PRO A 21 -4.57 7.14 5.64
CA PRO A 21 -4.27 7.61 7.00
C PRO A 21 -4.66 6.59 8.08
N THR A 22 -5.65 5.72 7.83
CA THR A 22 -6.03 4.66 8.77
C THR A 22 -4.94 3.59 8.85
N VAL A 23 -4.35 3.21 7.71
CA VAL A 23 -3.21 2.28 7.67
C VAL A 23 -1.98 2.90 8.33
N ALA A 24 -1.68 4.17 8.02
CA ALA A 24 -0.56 4.88 8.61
C ALA A 24 -0.66 4.99 10.14
N ALA A 25 -1.85 5.28 10.66
CA ALA A 25 -2.10 5.35 12.10
C ALA A 25 -2.00 3.97 12.79
N ARG A 26 -2.34 2.90 12.07
CA ARG A 26 -2.32 1.53 12.60
C ARG A 26 -0.92 0.92 12.66
N TRP A 27 -0.04 1.25 11.72
CA TRP A 27 1.35 0.80 11.68
C TRP A 27 2.34 1.97 11.57
N PRO A 28 2.42 2.83 12.61
CA PRO A 28 3.16 4.09 12.52
C PRO A 28 4.69 3.92 12.36
N HIS A 29 5.25 2.75 12.65
CA HIS A 29 6.69 2.48 12.54
C HIS A 29 7.08 1.77 11.24
N GLU A 30 6.11 1.23 10.52
CA GLU A 30 6.26 0.52 9.25
C GLU A 30 5.74 1.34 8.08
N ALA A 31 4.81 2.27 8.32
CA ALA A 31 4.18 3.07 7.30
C ALA A 31 5.17 4.06 6.66
N GLU A 32 5.29 3.96 5.34
CA GLU A 32 5.92 4.96 4.48
C GLU A 32 4.78 5.75 3.80
N VAL A 33 4.47 6.91 4.38
CA VAL A 33 3.29 7.70 3.98
C VAL A 33 3.57 8.47 2.69
N VAL A 34 2.68 8.29 1.72
CA VAL A 34 2.74 8.92 0.40
C VAL A 34 1.53 9.83 0.20
N THR A 35 1.76 11.04 -0.31
CA THR A 35 0.67 11.96 -0.67
C THR A 35 0.13 11.66 -2.06
N GLY A 36 -1.18 11.82 -2.26
CA GLY A 36 -1.83 11.65 -3.56
C GLY A 36 -2.71 10.40 -3.60
N GLY A 37 -2.81 9.77 -4.77
CA GLY A 37 -3.69 8.63 -5.02
C GLY A 37 -2.94 7.29 -5.18
N PRO A 38 -3.64 6.23 -5.64
CA PRO A 38 -3.05 4.91 -5.84
C PRO A 38 -1.83 4.90 -6.77
N GLU A 39 -1.79 5.79 -7.76
CA GLU A 39 -0.63 5.95 -8.64
C GLU A 39 0.64 6.35 -7.86
N ASN A 40 0.51 7.26 -6.90
CA ASN A 40 1.65 7.74 -6.10
C ASN A 40 2.21 6.60 -5.24
N VAL A 41 1.33 5.78 -4.65
CA VAL A 41 1.71 4.59 -3.88
C VAL A 41 2.46 3.61 -4.77
N TYR A 42 1.96 3.33 -5.98
CA TYR A 42 2.65 2.41 -6.90
C TYR A 42 3.98 2.96 -7.39
N ARG A 43 4.09 4.27 -7.65
CA ARG A 43 5.37 4.90 -8.04
C ARG A 43 6.39 4.84 -6.90
N ALA A 44 5.99 5.17 -5.67
CA ALA A 44 6.87 5.07 -4.50
C ALA A 44 7.34 3.63 -4.27
N ALA A 45 6.44 2.64 -4.38
CA ALA A 45 6.81 1.23 -4.27
C ALA A 45 7.78 0.80 -5.38
N ARG A 46 7.56 1.25 -6.63
CA ARG A 46 8.49 1.00 -7.73
C ARG A 46 9.87 1.59 -7.48
N ASP A 47 9.94 2.82 -6.97
CA ASP A 47 11.22 3.48 -6.68
C ASP A 47 11.98 2.70 -5.59
N LEU A 48 11.28 2.17 -4.58
CA LEU A 48 11.88 1.25 -3.61
C LEU A 48 12.34 -0.07 -4.25
N ILE A 49 11.56 -0.64 -5.17
CA ILE A 49 11.96 -1.88 -5.89
C ILE A 49 13.23 -1.65 -6.71
N HIS A 50 13.37 -0.51 -7.36
CA HIS A 50 14.62 -0.13 -8.04
C HIS A 50 15.80 0.00 -7.08
N CYS A 51 15.56 0.39 -5.83
CA CYS A 51 16.56 0.40 -4.77
C CYS A 51 16.84 -0.99 -4.17
N GLY A 52 16.21 -2.06 -4.67
CA GLY A 52 16.45 -3.44 -4.25
C GLY A 52 15.43 -4.02 -3.27
N HIS A 53 14.35 -3.30 -2.96
CA HIS A 53 13.25 -3.84 -2.15
C HIS A 53 12.41 -4.84 -2.96
N MET A 54 11.71 -5.74 -2.27
CA MET A 54 10.76 -6.68 -2.90
C MET A 54 9.33 -6.38 -2.48
N LEU A 55 8.37 -6.66 -3.34
CA LEU A 55 6.95 -6.71 -2.95
C LEU A 55 6.68 -7.94 -2.10
N LEU A 56 5.97 -7.73 -1.00
CA LEU A 56 5.46 -8.78 -0.12
C LEU A 56 3.94 -8.96 -0.27
N THR A 57 3.27 -8.01 -0.92
CA THR A 57 1.86 -8.09 -1.30
C THR A 57 1.70 -7.82 -2.78
N HIS A 58 0.74 -8.49 -3.42
CA HIS A 58 0.38 -8.17 -4.81
C HIS A 58 -0.23 -6.74 -4.89
N PRO A 59 0.24 -5.84 -5.76
CA PRO A 59 -0.23 -4.44 -5.78
C PRO A 59 -1.71 -4.29 -6.12
N LEU A 60 -2.25 -5.22 -6.91
CA LEU A 60 -3.68 -5.29 -7.26
C LEU A 60 -4.49 -6.20 -6.31
N ALA A 61 -4.02 -6.44 -5.09
CA ALA A 61 -4.75 -7.23 -4.10
C ALA A 61 -6.08 -6.55 -3.72
N GLY A 62 -7.09 -7.38 -3.41
CA GLY A 62 -8.45 -6.96 -3.10
C GLY A 62 -9.37 -6.91 -4.32
N SER A 63 -10.67 -6.72 -4.08
CA SER A 63 -11.71 -6.69 -5.13
C SER A 63 -11.97 -5.30 -5.70
N VAL A 64 -11.53 -4.24 -5.00
CA VAL A 64 -11.72 -2.85 -5.42
C VAL A 64 -10.66 -2.49 -6.46
N LYS A 65 -11.10 -2.05 -7.65
CA LYS A 65 -10.16 -1.68 -8.71
C LYS A 65 -9.33 -0.45 -8.31
N PRO A 66 -8.09 -0.33 -8.80
CA PRO A 66 -7.20 0.75 -8.38
C PRO A 66 -7.64 2.16 -8.81
N ASN A 67 -8.60 2.31 -9.72
CA ASN A 67 -9.21 3.60 -10.09
C ASN A 67 -10.51 3.92 -9.33
N GLU A 68 -11.02 2.98 -8.53
CA GLU A 68 -12.31 3.06 -7.83
C GLU A 68 -12.19 3.49 -6.36
N SER A 69 -10.99 3.48 -5.77
CA SER A 69 -10.73 3.98 -4.41
C SER A 69 -9.58 4.99 -4.43
N PRO A 70 -9.65 6.08 -3.64
CA PRO A 70 -8.51 6.98 -3.46
C PRO A 70 -7.38 6.33 -2.66
N TYR A 71 -7.66 5.28 -1.89
CA TYR A 71 -6.71 4.67 -0.97
C TYR A 71 -6.08 3.40 -1.53
N ARG A 72 -4.78 3.27 -1.30
CA ARG A 72 -4.01 2.08 -1.60
C ARG A 72 -2.84 1.91 -0.65
N SER A 73 -2.56 0.67 -0.33
CA SER A 73 -1.38 0.27 0.43
C SER A 73 -0.70 -0.94 -0.22
N VAL A 74 0.62 -0.98 -0.17
CA VAL A 74 1.42 -2.14 -0.58
C VAL A 74 2.55 -2.38 0.42
N ILE A 75 2.87 -3.64 0.67
CA ILE A 75 3.93 -4.02 1.60
C ILE A 75 5.18 -4.40 0.79
N VAL A 76 6.33 -3.88 1.23
CA VAL A 76 7.65 -4.20 0.69
C VAL A 76 8.60 -4.64 1.80
N THR A 77 9.70 -5.29 1.46
CA THR A 77 10.77 -5.60 2.42
C THR A 77 11.29 -4.33 3.09
N ARG A 78 11.70 -4.41 4.36
CA ARG A 78 12.26 -3.26 5.08
C ARG A 78 13.64 -2.91 4.58
N ASP A 79 14.45 -3.92 4.30
CA ASP A 79 15.83 -3.77 3.86
C ASP A 79 15.95 -4.13 2.36
N PRO A 80 16.72 -3.34 1.59
CA PRO A 80 16.97 -3.63 0.18
C PRO A 80 17.99 -4.75 0.01
N ARG A 81 17.91 -5.44 -1.13
CA ARG A 81 18.94 -6.38 -1.62
C ARG A 81 19.85 -5.69 -2.65
N PRO A 82 21.06 -6.23 -2.92
CA PRO A 82 21.97 -5.62 -3.90
C PRO A 82 21.45 -5.61 -5.34
N THR A 83 20.44 -6.41 -5.65
CA THR A 83 19.88 -6.58 -6.99
C THR A 83 18.39 -6.27 -6.98
N VAL A 84 17.92 -5.69 -8.08
CA VAL A 84 16.48 -5.47 -8.32
C VAL A 84 15.77 -6.81 -8.42
N ASP A 85 14.64 -6.93 -7.72
CA ASP A 85 13.74 -8.07 -7.83
C ASP A 85 12.85 -7.91 -9.06
N LEU A 86 13.17 -8.63 -10.15
CA LEU A 86 12.51 -8.45 -11.44
C LEU A 86 11.04 -8.86 -11.42
N ASP A 87 10.64 -9.81 -10.58
CA ASP A 87 9.24 -10.20 -10.41
C ASP A 87 8.44 -9.08 -9.75
N SER A 88 8.97 -8.49 -8.67
CA SER A 88 8.37 -7.31 -8.04
C SER A 88 8.26 -6.15 -9.04
N LEU A 89 9.30 -5.90 -9.82
CA LEU A 89 9.31 -4.84 -10.84
C LEU A 89 8.23 -5.10 -11.90
N ARG A 90 8.12 -6.33 -12.38
CA ARG A 90 7.09 -6.71 -13.35
C ARG A 90 5.68 -6.50 -12.80
N LEU A 91 5.45 -6.88 -11.54
CA LEU A 91 4.13 -6.76 -10.91
C LEU A 91 3.73 -5.30 -10.69
N ILE A 92 4.66 -4.44 -10.23
CA ILE A 92 4.35 -3.02 -10.01
C ILE A 92 4.10 -2.28 -11.32
N GLU A 93 4.87 -2.57 -12.37
CA GLU A 93 4.67 -1.99 -13.71
C GLU A 93 3.35 -2.47 -14.34
N ALA A 94 2.98 -3.74 -14.14
CA ALA A 94 1.67 -4.24 -14.56
C ALA A 94 0.52 -3.53 -13.83
N ALA A 95 0.67 -3.23 -12.53
CA ALA A 95 -0.32 -2.51 -11.74
C ALA A 95 -0.49 -1.04 -12.19
N LEU A 96 0.63 -0.36 -12.47
CA LEU A 96 0.62 0.99 -13.07
C LEU A 96 -0.08 0.99 -14.44
N SER A 97 0.27 0.04 -15.32
CA SER A 97 -0.38 -0.09 -16.63
C SER A 97 -1.87 -0.39 -16.53
N ALA A 98 -2.29 -1.24 -15.58
CA ALA A 98 -3.70 -1.53 -15.33
C ALA A 98 -4.46 -0.28 -14.85
N LEU A 99 -3.87 0.48 -13.93
CA LEU A 99 -4.43 1.75 -13.47
C LEU A 99 -4.60 2.73 -14.64
N ASP A 100 -3.57 2.91 -15.48
CA ASP A 100 -3.63 3.80 -16.64
C ASP A 100 -4.76 3.42 -17.61
N LYS A 101 -4.92 2.12 -17.91
CA LYS A 101 -5.99 1.62 -18.78
C LYS A 101 -7.38 1.85 -18.20
N LEU A 102 -7.55 1.61 -16.90
CA LEU A 102 -8.83 1.81 -16.21
C LEU A 102 -9.21 3.29 -16.19
N VAL A 103 -8.23 4.15 -15.91
CA VAL A 103 -8.36 5.61 -15.96
C VAL A 103 -8.76 6.08 -17.36
N ALA A 104 -8.14 5.54 -18.40
CA ALA A 104 -8.44 5.93 -19.78
C ALA A 104 -9.82 5.45 -20.26
N SER A 105 -10.27 4.28 -19.82
CA SER A 105 -11.50 3.63 -20.31
C SER A 105 -12.77 4.02 -19.56
N SER A 106 -12.68 4.22 -18.26
CA SER A 106 -13.84 4.50 -17.39
C SER A 106 -13.80 5.89 -16.77
N GLY A 107 -12.83 6.70 -17.19
CA GLY A 107 -12.41 7.84 -16.41
C GLY A 107 -11.86 7.39 -15.07
N LEU A 108 -11.64 8.37 -14.23
CA LEU A 108 -10.92 8.20 -13.01
C LEU A 108 -11.85 8.77 -11.94
N ARG A 109 -12.37 7.88 -11.10
CA ARG A 109 -13.24 8.31 -10.01
C ARG A 109 -12.39 8.97 -8.92
N TYR A 110 -11.17 8.45 -8.69
CA TYR A 110 -10.26 8.93 -7.63
C TYR A 110 -8.71 8.86 -7.90
N GLY A 111 -8.23 8.53 -9.10
CA GLY A 111 -6.79 8.63 -9.53
C GLY A 111 -6.34 10.03 -10.04
N ARG A 112 -5.20 10.19 -10.76
CA ARG A 112 -4.60 11.46 -11.30
C ARG A 112 -5.38 12.77 -11.08
N GLY A 113 -4.93 13.58 -10.13
CA GLY A 113 -5.36 14.98 -9.93
C GLY A 113 -6.81 15.18 -9.47
N ALA A 114 -7.69 14.20 -9.66
CA ALA A 114 -9.12 14.30 -9.34
C ALA A 114 -9.44 14.03 -7.86
N ALA A 115 -8.56 13.34 -7.12
CA ALA A 115 -8.69 13.21 -5.66
C ALA A 115 -8.72 14.58 -4.95
N ALA A 116 -8.10 15.61 -5.54
CA ALA A 116 -8.16 16.97 -5.02
C ALA A 116 -9.51 17.67 -5.27
N THR A 117 -10.33 17.17 -6.21
CA THR A 117 -11.58 17.82 -6.64
C THR A 117 -12.85 17.03 -6.30
N VAL A 118 -12.75 15.74 -6.01
CA VAL A 118 -13.91 14.91 -5.61
C VAL A 118 -13.97 14.84 -4.09
N GLN A 119 -14.89 15.61 -3.49
CA GLN A 119 -15.24 15.42 -2.08
C GLN A 119 -16.08 14.16 -1.93
N LEU A 120 -15.48 13.12 -1.38
CA LEU A 120 -16.18 11.91 -0.98
C LEU A 120 -17.15 12.20 0.17
N PRO A 121 -18.38 11.66 0.16
CA PRO A 121 -19.18 11.58 1.36
C PRO A 121 -18.36 10.93 2.50
N PRO A 122 -18.38 11.48 3.73
CA PRO A 122 -17.52 10.98 4.81
C PRO A 122 -17.67 9.48 5.09
N GLU A 123 -18.88 8.93 4.97
CA GLU A 123 -19.15 7.50 5.16
C GLU A 123 -18.46 6.65 4.08
N LEU A 124 -18.54 7.06 2.82
CA LEU A 124 -17.90 6.37 1.71
C LEU A 124 -16.37 6.47 1.79
N ASP A 125 -15.84 7.61 2.21
CA ASP A 125 -14.40 7.78 2.48
C ASP A 125 -13.92 6.81 3.57
N ALA A 126 -14.67 6.73 4.67
CA ALA A 126 -14.38 5.82 5.77
C ALA A 126 -14.40 4.35 5.34
N ASP A 127 -15.38 3.95 4.51
CA ASP A 127 -15.48 2.59 3.96
C ASP A 127 -14.25 2.25 3.11
N TYR A 128 -13.82 3.14 2.21
CA TYR A 128 -12.63 2.87 1.40
C TYR A 128 -11.36 2.76 2.24
N ARG A 129 -11.21 3.59 3.29
CA ARG A 129 -10.09 3.47 4.23
C ARG A 129 -10.12 2.14 4.97
N MET A 130 -11.30 1.71 5.41
CA MET A 130 -11.49 0.46 6.13
C MET A 130 -11.18 -0.74 5.25
N ILE A 131 -11.68 -0.79 4.01
CA ILE A 131 -11.42 -1.88 3.07
C ILE A 131 -9.91 -2.08 2.86
N ASP A 132 -9.18 -1.02 2.56
CA ASP A 132 -7.72 -1.09 2.36
C ASP A 132 -7.00 -1.45 3.67
N SER A 133 -7.44 -0.91 4.81
CA SER A 133 -6.85 -1.27 6.12
C SER A 133 -7.06 -2.72 6.51
N SER A 134 -8.23 -3.29 6.23
CA SER A 134 -8.53 -4.70 6.52
C SER A 134 -7.70 -5.63 5.64
N LEU A 135 -7.47 -5.26 4.37
CA LEU A 135 -6.56 -6.00 3.49
C LEU A 135 -5.13 -6.01 4.01
N MET A 136 -4.62 -4.86 4.50
CA MET A 136 -3.29 -4.77 5.11
C MET A 136 -3.21 -5.55 6.42
N GLU A 137 -4.28 -5.58 7.21
CA GLU A 137 -4.34 -6.38 8.44
C GLU A 137 -4.19 -7.87 8.13
N SER A 138 -4.93 -8.40 7.16
CA SER A 138 -4.77 -9.79 6.74
C SER A 138 -3.37 -10.08 6.20
N ALA A 139 -2.81 -9.19 5.37
CA ALA A 139 -1.46 -9.36 4.83
C ALA A 139 -0.39 -9.35 5.94
N VAL A 140 -0.51 -8.44 6.90
CA VAL A 140 0.37 -8.36 8.07
C VAL A 140 0.27 -9.62 8.93
N GLN A 141 -0.93 -10.12 9.21
CA GLN A 141 -1.11 -11.36 9.95
C GLN A 141 -0.42 -12.53 9.24
N SER A 142 -0.62 -12.65 7.92
CA SER A 142 0.07 -13.67 7.13
C SER A 142 1.59 -13.52 7.15
N LEU A 143 2.14 -12.30 7.21
CA LEU A 143 3.58 -12.07 7.27
C LEU A 143 4.17 -12.30 8.66
N ASP A 144 3.41 -12.04 9.72
CA ASP A 144 3.85 -12.22 11.11
C ASP A 144 3.77 -13.70 11.55
N GLU A 145 3.06 -14.56 10.80
CA GLU A 145 2.96 -16.02 11.01
C GLU A 145 4.17 -16.82 10.49
N PHE A 146 5.10 -16.19 9.77
CA PHE A 146 6.33 -16.80 9.22
C PHE A 146 7.60 -16.11 9.73
#